data_AF-A0A2I0IRA9-F1
#
_entry.id   AF-A0A2I0IRA9-F1
#
_cell.length_a   1.000
_cell.length_b   1.000
_cell.length_c   1.000
_cell.angle_alpha   90.00
_cell.angle_beta   90.00
_cell.angle_gamma   90.00
#
_symmetry.space_group_name_H-M   'P 1'
#
loop_
_entity.id
_entity.type
_entity.pdbx_description
1 polymer ?
#
loop_
_entity_poly.entity_id
_entity_poly.type
_entity_poly.pdbx_seq_one_letter_code
_entity_poly.pdbx_strand_id
1 'polypeptide(L)'
;MRIRIGVCVREKKQVFSSPMRHILQRLEAFGEFEVILEDPIESWPICDCLIAFYSSGYPLEKAEAYAALRKPFLVNELVQQHLLHDRRKVYERLELFGVPVPRYALVNRERPYQELEHFIEEEDFVEVDGNRFWKPFVEKPVDGDDHSIMIYYPSSAGGGMKELFRKVGNRSSEFHPEVRRVRREGSYIYEEFLPTGGTDVKVYTVGPAYAHAEARKSPVVDGVVMRNPDGKEVRYPVLLTPNEKQIAREVCIAFSQAVCGFDLLRCEGRSYVCDVNGWSFVKNSYKYYDDAACVLRKMFLEAKAPHLSSTIPPVLPWKVNEPVQPSEGLTRQGSGIIGTFGQSEELRCVIAVIRHGDRTPKQKVKLKVTEEKLLNLLLKYNGGRPRSETKLKSAVQLQDLLDATRALVPRASDSEAEDMEHAEKLRQVKAVLEEGGHFSGIYRKVQLKPLNWIKVTKSNGDGEEERPIEALMVLKYGGVLTHAGRKQAEELGRYFRNNMYPGEGTGLLRLHSTYRHDLKIYSSDEGRVQMSAAAFAKGLLDLEGQLTPILVSLVSKDSSMLDGLENASIEMEEAKVE
;
A
#
# COMPACT_ATOMS: atom_id res chain seq x y z
N MET A 1 -3.97 27.79 -32.65
CA MET A 1 -2.79 28.27 -31.90
C MET A 1 -2.53 27.26 -30.79
N ARG A 2 -1.31 26.74 -30.65
CA ARG A 2 -0.96 25.80 -29.56
C ARG A 2 -0.68 26.55 -28.27
N ILE A 3 -1.04 25.96 -27.13
CA ILE A 3 -0.71 26.47 -25.81
C ILE A 3 0.75 26.11 -25.51
N ARG A 4 1.60 27.11 -25.26
CA ARG A 4 3.02 26.90 -24.97
C ARG A 4 3.23 26.61 -23.49
N ILE A 5 3.82 25.46 -23.19
CA ILE A 5 4.21 25.05 -21.84
C ILE A 5 5.73 25.24 -21.71
N GLY A 6 6.14 26.24 -20.95
CA GLY A 6 7.54 26.40 -20.56
C GLY A 6 7.89 25.45 -19.41
N VAL A 7 8.96 24.69 -19.54
CA VAL A 7 9.51 23.89 -18.43
C VAL A 7 10.87 24.47 -18.07
N CYS A 8 10.94 25.11 -16.91
CA CYS A 8 12.15 25.73 -16.42
C CYS A 8 12.75 24.93 -15.25
N VAL A 9 13.92 24.36 -15.50
CA VAL A 9 14.55 23.36 -14.64
C VAL A 9 16.06 23.49 -14.75
N ARG A 10 16.80 23.43 -13.63
CA ARG A 10 18.26 23.68 -13.59
C ARG A 10 19.07 22.69 -14.43
N GLU A 11 18.77 21.40 -14.28
CA GLU A 11 19.56 20.36 -14.93
C GLU A 11 18.76 19.71 -16.05
N LYS A 12 19.35 19.65 -17.24
CA LYS A 12 18.85 18.80 -18.33
C LYS A 12 18.53 17.38 -17.84
N LYS A 13 19.30 16.81 -16.90
CA LYS A 13 19.02 15.50 -16.28
C LYS A 13 17.69 15.41 -15.51
N GLN A 14 17.18 16.51 -14.96
CA GLN A 14 15.87 16.52 -14.30
C GLN A 14 14.73 16.57 -15.33
N VAL A 15 14.90 17.29 -16.45
CA VAL A 15 13.99 17.22 -17.61
C VAL A 15 14.03 15.84 -18.26
N PHE A 16 15.22 15.26 -18.40
CA PHE A 16 15.45 13.89 -18.86
C PHE A 16 15.24 12.83 -17.78
N SER A 17 14.76 13.21 -16.59
CA SER A 17 14.33 12.22 -15.62
C SER A 17 13.19 11.42 -16.26
N SER A 18 13.25 10.09 -16.14
CA SER A 18 12.26 9.20 -16.75
C SER A 18 10.80 9.67 -16.51
N PRO A 19 10.39 10.09 -15.29
CA PRO A 19 9.03 10.59 -15.05
C PRO A 19 8.66 11.84 -15.85
N MET A 20 9.49 12.89 -15.79
CA MET A 20 9.19 14.17 -16.44
C MET A 20 9.05 13.99 -17.95
N ARG A 21 10.01 13.29 -18.58
CA ARG A 21 9.97 13.00 -20.00
C ARG A 21 8.70 12.26 -20.42
N HIS A 22 8.29 11.24 -19.66
CA HIS A 22 7.08 10.49 -19.96
C HIS A 22 5.81 11.33 -19.88
N ILE A 23 5.72 12.28 -18.94
CA ILE A 23 4.56 13.17 -18.79
C ILE A 23 4.55 14.24 -19.88
N LEU A 24 5.69 14.87 -20.18
CA LEU A 24 5.78 15.89 -21.23
C LEU A 24 5.47 15.32 -22.62
N GLN A 25 6.00 14.14 -22.95
CA GLN A 25 5.68 13.45 -24.23
C GLN A 25 4.19 13.17 -24.38
N ARG A 26 3.49 12.87 -23.29
CA ARG A 26 2.03 12.66 -23.28
C ARG A 26 1.28 13.97 -23.48
N LEU A 27 1.73 15.04 -22.84
CA LEU A 27 1.18 16.38 -23.06
C LEU A 27 1.31 16.81 -24.53
N GLU A 28 2.49 16.63 -25.14
CA GLU A 28 2.70 16.91 -26.57
C GLU A 28 1.83 16.03 -27.48
N ALA A 29 1.66 14.75 -27.13
CA ALA A 29 0.89 13.79 -27.92
C ALA A 29 -0.61 14.12 -28.03
N PHE A 30 -1.17 14.98 -27.16
CA PHE A 30 -2.53 15.47 -27.33
C PHE A 30 -2.66 16.49 -28.48
N GLY A 31 -1.56 17.14 -28.88
CA GLY A 31 -1.49 18.01 -30.07
C GLY A 31 -1.87 19.47 -29.85
N GLU A 32 -2.48 19.82 -28.71
CA GLU A 32 -2.81 21.22 -28.36
C GLU A 32 -1.64 21.97 -27.71
N PHE A 33 -0.62 21.24 -27.22
CA PHE A 33 0.49 21.80 -26.47
C PHE A 33 1.80 21.79 -27.26
N GLU A 34 2.64 22.80 -26.99
CA GLU A 34 4.02 22.87 -27.43
C GLU A 34 4.90 23.01 -26.17
N VAL A 35 5.77 22.04 -25.90
CA VAL A 35 6.65 22.06 -24.74
C VAL A 35 7.97 22.71 -25.11
N ILE A 36 8.36 23.74 -24.35
CA ILE A 36 9.59 24.48 -24.58
C ILE A 36 10.57 24.21 -23.43
N LEU A 37 11.75 23.68 -23.78
CA LEU A 37 12.84 23.30 -22.87
C LEU A 37 14.06 24.18 -23.17
N GLU A 38 14.42 25.12 -22.29
CA GLU A 38 15.50 26.09 -22.55
C GLU A 38 16.41 26.33 -21.34
N ASP A 39 17.66 26.73 -21.62
CA ASP A 39 18.62 27.33 -20.68
C ASP A 39 18.94 28.79 -21.14
N PRO A 40 19.80 29.51 -20.40
CA PRO A 40 19.60 30.78 -19.64
C PRO A 40 18.23 31.50 -19.60
N ILE A 41 17.99 32.22 -18.49
CA ILE A 41 16.76 32.97 -18.18
C ILE A 41 16.60 34.22 -19.05
N GLU A 42 17.74 34.75 -19.45
CA GLU A 42 17.90 35.93 -20.27
C GLU A 42 17.33 35.74 -21.69
N SER A 43 17.16 34.49 -22.13
CA SER A 43 16.59 34.10 -23.43
C SER A 43 15.23 33.40 -23.33
N TRP A 44 14.57 33.42 -22.17
CA TRP A 44 13.35 32.63 -22.00
C TRP A 44 12.23 33.04 -22.98
N PRO A 45 11.69 32.07 -23.75
CA PRO A 45 10.59 32.33 -24.64
C PRO A 45 9.33 32.64 -23.83
N ILE A 46 8.37 33.33 -24.46
CA ILE A 46 7.06 33.57 -23.86
C ILE A 46 6.29 32.24 -23.84
N CYS A 47 5.86 31.80 -22.67
CA CYS A 47 4.96 30.66 -22.51
C CYS A 47 3.60 31.09 -21.95
N ASP A 48 2.58 30.28 -22.20
CA ASP A 48 1.24 30.48 -21.68
C ASP A 48 1.11 29.86 -20.28
N CYS A 49 1.77 28.71 -20.08
CA CYS A 49 1.86 27.98 -18.81
C CYS A 49 3.32 27.73 -18.45
N LEU A 50 3.66 27.74 -17.17
CA LEU A 50 5.02 27.53 -16.67
C LEU A 50 5.03 26.41 -15.62
N ILE A 51 5.91 25.43 -15.86
CA ILE A 51 6.35 24.44 -14.88
C ILE A 51 7.75 24.85 -14.43
N ALA A 52 7.88 25.24 -13.17
CA ALA A 52 9.13 25.67 -12.58
C ALA A 52 9.16 25.30 -11.10
N PHE A 53 10.29 24.78 -10.64
CA PHE A 53 10.44 24.32 -9.27
C PHE A 53 11.90 24.38 -8.81
N TYR A 54 12.10 24.69 -7.53
CA TYR A 54 13.40 24.76 -6.91
C TYR A 54 14.06 23.38 -6.87
N SER A 55 15.35 23.39 -7.16
CA SER A 55 16.30 22.35 -6.76
C SER A 55 17.60 23.06 -6.38
N SER A 56 18.49 22.39 -5.64
CA SER A 56 19.74 23.00 -5.20
C SER A 56 20.43 23.76 -6.35
N GLY A 57 20.70 25.05 -6.14
CA GLY A 57 21.31 25.97 -7.12
C GLY A 57 20.41 26.45 -8.28
N TYR A 58 19.10 26.20 -8.24
CA TYR A 58 18.13 26.75 -9.19
C TYR A 58 17.87 28.23 -8.87
N PRO A 59 17.92 29.15 -9.86
CA PRO A 59 17.72 30.58 -9.65
C PRO A 59 16.24 30.94 -9.52
N LEU A 60 15.63 30.62 -8.37
CA LEU A 60 14.19 30.83 -8.12
C LEU A 60 13.75 32.29 -8.29
N GLU A 61 14.52 33.24 -7.75
CA GLU A 61 14.25 34.69 -7.84
C GLU A 61 14.13 35.17 -9.30
N LYS A 62 14.94 34.62 -10.21
CA LYS A 62 14.86 34.93 -11.63
C LYS A 62 13.59 34.35 -12.28
N ALA A 63 13.18 33.14 -11.87
CA ALA A 63 11.93 32.54 -12.32
C ALA A 63 10.71 33.36 -11.85
N GLU A 64 10.76 33.88 -10.61
CA GLU A 64 9.75 34.78 -10.06
C GLU A 64 9.67 36.09 -10.84
N ALA A 65 10.81 36.71 -11.15
CA ALA A 65 10.87 37.92 -11.96
C ALA A 65 10.27 37.69 -13.36
N TYR A 66 10.56 36.55 -13.99
CA TYR A 66 9.94 36.16 -15.25
C TYR A 66 8.42 35.98 -15.10
N ALA A 67 7.96 35.28 -14.08
CA ALA A 67 6.54 35.05 -13.84
C ALA A 67 5.78 36.37 -13.60
N ALA A 68 6.37 37.31 -12.86
CA ALA A 68 5.82 38.64 -12.64
C ALA A 68 5.72 39.45 -13.94
N LEU A 69 6.73 39.35 -14.82
CA LEU A 69 6.78 40.05 -16.10
C LEU A 69 5.80 39.46 -17.14
N ARG A 70 5.77 38.13 -17.28
CA ARG A 70 5.06 37.44 -18.37
C ARG A 70 3.69 36.89 -17.98
N LYS A 71 3.41 36.79 -16.68
CA LYS A 71 2.13 36.31 -16.11
C LYS A 71 1.62 34.98 -16.72
N PRO A 72 2.48 33.94 -16.87
CA PRO A 72 2.01 32.62 -17.28
C PRO A 72 1.12 32.01 -16.20
N PHE A 73 0.33 30.99 -16.56
CA PHE A 73 -0.30 30.13 -15.56
C PHE A 73 0.76 29.27 -14.88
N LEU A 74 0.89 29.35 -13.56
CA LEU A 74 1.85 28.58 -12.79
C LEU A 74 1.23 27.25 -12.33
N VAL A 75 1.89 26.13 -12.60
CA VAL A 75 1.47 24.83 -12.03
C VAL A 75 1.74 24.80 -10.52
N ASN A 76 2.89 25.33 -10.12
CA ASN A 76 3.28 25.50 -8.73
C ASN A 76 3.66 26.96 -8.53
N GLU A 77 3.10 27.61 -7.51
CA GLU A 77 3.47 28.98 -7.16
C GLU A 77 4.95 29.04 -6.74
N LEU A 78 5.69 30.01 -7.27
CA LEU A 78 7.15 30.10 -7.10
C LEU A 78 7.53 30.62 -5.72
N VAL A 79 6.90 31.73 -5.29
CA VAL A 79 7.17 32.37 -3.99
C VAL A 79 6.92 31.41 -2.82
N GLN A 80 5.91 30.55 -2.95
CA GLN A 80 5.57 29.58 -1.91
C GLN A 80 6.64 28.49 -1.73
N GLN A 81 7.53 28.29 -2.71
CA GLN A 81 8.59 27.28 -2.61
C GLN A 81 9.63 27.65 -1.55
N HIS A 82 9.83 28.95 -1.27
CA HIS A 82 10.68 29.40 -0.16
C HIS A 82 10.22 28.87 1.21
N LEU A 83 8.93 28.58 1.39
CA LEU A 83 8.42 28.02 2.64
C LEU A 83 8.90 26.58 2.87
N LEU A 84 9.15 25.82 1.81
CA LEU A 84 9.48 24.40 1.88
C LEU A 84 10.90 24.14 2.44
N HIS A 85 11.75 25.16 2.43
CA HIS A 85 13.13 25.08 2.94
C HIS A 85 13.23 25.31 4.46
N ASP A 86 12.14 25.67 5.13
CA ASP A 86 12.11 25.87 6.57
C ASP A 86 11.00 25.02 7.19
N ARG A 87 11.38 23.91 7.85
CA ARG A 87 10.43 22.95 8.43
C ARG A 87 9.49 23.60 9.45
N ARG A 88 9.91 24.69 10.10
CA ARG A 88 9.09 25.44 11.06
C ARG A 88 7.90 26.07 10.34
N LYS A 89 8.18 26.73 9.21
CA LYS A 89 7.15 27.36 8.36
C LYS A 89 6.26 26.32 7.70
N VAL A 90 6.81 25.16 7.32
CA VAL A 90 6.02 24.04 6.82
C VAL A 90 4.99 23.59 7.86
N TYR A 91 5.42 23.37 9.11
CA TYR A 91 4.52 22.92 10.17
C TYR A 91 3.47 23.98 10.54
N GLU A 92 3.89 25.23 10.72
CA GLU A 92 2.97 26.36 10.95
C GLU A 92 1.91 26.46 9.84
N ARG A 93 2.32 26.29 8.58
CA ARG A 93 1.41 26.35 7.42
C ARG A 93 0.45 25.18 7.38
N LEU A 94 0.89 23.98 7.75
CA LEU A 94 0.03 22.79 7.85
C LEU A 94 -1.04 22.99 8.93
N GLU A 95 -0.64 23.43 10.13
CA GLU A 95 -1.56 23.69 11.24
C GLU A 95 -2.59 24.78 10.90
N LEU A 96 -2.18 25.85 10.22
CA LEU A 96 -3.08 26.92 9.75
C LEU A 96 -4.19 26.40 8.84
N PHE A 97 -3.93 25.33 8.08
CA PHE A 97 -4.89 24.69 7.19
C PHE A 97 -5.60 23.49 7.84
N GLY A 98 -5.42 23.29 9.14
CA GLY A 98 -6.03 22.18 9.88
C GLY A 98 -5.48 20.81 9.47
N VAL A 99 -4.28 20.75 8.88
CA VAL A 99 -3.62 19.50 8.52
C VAL A 99 -2.90 18.95 9.76
N PRO A 100 -3.20 17.73 10.23
CA PRO A 100 -2.56 17.18 11.41
C PRO A 100 -1.06 16.93 11.19
N VAL A 101 -0.24 17.40 12.13
CA VAL A 101 1.20 17.11 12.23
C VAL A 101 1.49 16.39 13.57
N PRO A 102 2.61 15.66 13.70
CA PRO A 102 3.04 15.15 15.00
C PRO A 102 3.17 16.29 16.00
N ARG A 103 2.85 16.05 17.28
CA ARG A 103 3.09 17.03 18.33
C ARG A 103 4.57 17.39 18.34
N TYR A 104 4.88 18.68 18.34
CA TYR A 104 6.25 19.16 18.19
C TYR A 104 6.53 20.40 19.03
N ALA A 105 7.82 20.70 19.20
CA ALA A 105 8.31 21.95 19.76
C ALA A 105 9.56 22.43 18.99
N LEU A 106 9.76 23.75 18.96
CA LEU A 106 10.84 24.39 18.22
C LEU A 106 11.92 24.86 19.18
N VAL A 107 13.17 24.54 18.85
CA VAL A 107 14.33 25.00 19.62
C VAL A 107 15.22 25.79 18.67
N ASN A 108 15.16 27.11 18.80
CA ASN A 108 15.92 28.04 17.98
C ASN A 108 17.16 28.53 18.72
N ARG A 109 18.34 28.26 18.17
CA ARG A 109 19.63 28.73 18.69
C ARG A 109 20.23 29.73 17.72
N GLU A 110 20.64 30.88 18.23
CA GLU A 110 21.34 31.92 17.47
C GLU A 110 22.82 31.56 17.26
N ARG A 111 23.38 30.77 18.17
CA ARG A 111 24.77 30.28 18.10
C ARG A 111 24.87 28.82 18.59
N PRO A 112 25.85 28.05 18.09
CA PRO A 112 26.09 26.68 18.57
C PRO A 112 26.25 26.63 20.09
N TYR A 113 25.67 25.61 20.70
CA TYR A 113 25.71 25.35 22.15
C TYR A 113 25.14 26.47 23.02
N GLN A 114 24.24 27.30 22.48
CA GLN A 114 23.46 28.24 23.28
C GLN A 114 22.59 27.48 24.29
N GLU A 115 22.82 27.75 25.57
CA GLU A 115 21.93 27.35 26.66
C GLU A 115 20.64 28.17 26.58
N LEU A 116 19.50 27.49 26.71
CA LEU A 116 18.17 28.07 26.62
C LEU A 116 17.42 27.71 27.89
N GLU A 117 16.96 28.70 28.66
CA GLU A 117 16.28 28.47 29.94
C GLU A 117 15.02 27.61 29.81
N HIS A 118 14.36 27.68 28.65
CA HIS A 118 13.15 26.91 28.34
C HIS A 118 13.43 25.53 27.76
N PHE A 119 14.70 25.10 27.62
CA PHE A 119 15.08 23.80 27.09
C PHE A 119 15.75 22.95 28.16
N ILE A 120 15.10 21.85 28.53
CA ILE A 120 15.61 20.89 29.53
C ILE A 120 15.85 19.56 28.83
N GLU A 121 17.01 18.95 29.08
CA GLU A 121 17.32 17.59 28.64
C GLU A 121 17.63 16.72 29.86
N GLU A 122 16.84 15.67 30.03
CA GLU A 122 17.05 14.62 31.02
C GLU A 122 17.41 13.30 30.32
N GLU A 123 17.59 12.22 31.09
CA GLU A 123 18.01 10.92 30.54
C GLU A 123 17.05 10.38 29.47
N ASP A 124 15.74 10.43 29.73
CA ASP A 124 14.70 9.81 28.90
C ASP A 124 13.68 10.80 28.29
N PHE A 125 13.92 12.11 28.42
CA PHE A 125 13.08 13.11 27.78
C PHE A 125 13.81 14.42 27.48
N VAL A 126 13.23 15.18 26.57
CA VAL A 126 13.48 16.63 26.44
C VAL A 126 12.20 17.39 26.77
N GLU A 127 12.33 18.60 27.28
CA GLU A 127 11.22 19.49 27.58
C GLU A 127 11.51 20.88 27.00
N VAL A 128 10.54 21.41 26.27
CA VAL A 128 10.63 22.71 25.58
C VAL A 128 9.40 23.53 25.93
N ASP A 129 9.58 24.66 26.62
CA ASP A 129 8.47 25.52 27.08
C ASP A 129 7.40 24.73 27.88
N GLY A 130 7.83 23.80 28.74
CA GLY A 130 6.95 22.91 29.51
C GLY A 130 6.35 21.73 28.72
N ASN A 131 6.59 21.65 27.41
CA ASN A 131 6.15 20.52 26.58
C ASN A 131 7.19 19.40 26.62
N ARG A 132 6.85 18.29 27.31
CA ARG A 132 7.73 17.13 27.45
C ARG A 132 7.59 16.15 26.29
N PHE A 133 8.73 15.66 25.80
CA PHE A 133 8.86 14.62 24.77
C PHE A 133 9.68 13.46 25.33
N TRP A 134 8.99 12.38 25.68
CA TRP A 134 9.62 11.15 26.15
C TRP A 134 10.25 10.39 24.99
N LYS A 135 11.38 9.72 25.24
CA LYS A 135 11.95 8.80 24.26
C LYS A 135 11.01 7.59 24.06
N PRO A 136 10.76 7.15 22.81
CA PRO A 136 11.35 7.68 21.62
C PRO A 136 10.74 9.00 21.14
N PHE A 137 11.61 9.91 20.68
CA PHE A 137 11.23 11.15 20.01
C PHE A 137 12.14 11.39 18.80
N VAL A 138 11.70 12.25 17.88
CA VAL A 138 12.42 12.60 16.66
C VAL A 138 12.96 14.01 16.77
N GLU A 139 14.19 14.23 16.31
CA GLU A 139 14.81 15.55 16.18
C GLU A 139 15.14 15.82 14.71
N LYS A 140 14.57 16.88 14.15
CA LYS A 140 14.77 17.31 12.76
C LYS A 140 15.50 18.65 12.71
N PRO A 141 16.51 18.83 11.85
CA PRO A 141 17.04 20.16 11.55
C PRO A 141 15.93 21.09 11.05
N VAL A 142 15.97 22.38 11.40
CA VAL A 142 14.99 23.35 10.89
C VAL A 142 15.11 23.57 9.38
N ASP A 143 16.30 23.35 8.81
CA ASP A 143 16.54 23.35 7.37
C ASP A 143 15.85 22.15 6.72
N GLY A 144 14.94 22.43 5.78
CA GLY A 144 14.21 21.41 5.02
C GLY A 144 15.09 20.57 4.10
N ASP A 145 16.23 21.10 3.66
CA ASP A 145 17.19 20.39 2.80
C ASP A 145 18.20 19.53 3.58
N ASP A 146 18.28 19.71 4.91
CA ASP A 146 19.04 18.82 5.78
C ASP A 146 18.19 17.58 6.14
N HIS A 147 18.73 16.41 5.80
CA HIS A 147 18.07 15.12 5.96
C HIS A 147 18.67 14.31 7.11
N SER A 148 19.57 14.88 7.93
CA SER A 148 20.13 14.25 9.13
C SER A 148 19.11 14.32 10.28
N ILE A 149 18.17 13.38 10.25
CA ILE A 149 17.07 13.28 11.22
C ILE A 149 17.45 12.25 12.28
N MET A 150 17.34 12.61 13.56
CA MET A 150 17.71 11.73 14.67
C MET A 150 16.47 11.17 15.36
N ILE A 151 16.56 9.93 15.83
CA ILE A 151 15.54 9.29 16.67
C ILE A 151 16.24 8.77 17.92
N TYR A 152 15.87 9.28 19.09
CA TYR A 152 16.48 8.90 20.36
C TYR A 152 15.64 7.82 21.03
N TYR A 153 16.25 6.75 21.53
CA TYR A 153 15.54 5.62 22.14
C TYR A 153 15.66 5.65 23.67
N PRO A 154 14.62 5.18 24.40
CA PRO A 154 14.62 5.22 25.86
C PRO A 154 15.64 4.24 26.44
N SER A 155 16.15 4.55 27.63
CA SER A 155 17.07 3.68 28.39
C SER A 155 16.47 2.29 28.62
N SER A 156 15.15 2.19 28.81
CA SER A 156 14.42 0.92 28.95
C SER A 156 14.49 0.00 27.71
N ALA A 157 14.75 0.56 26.53
CA ALA A 157 14.94 -0.17 25.27
C ALA A 157 16.43 -0.34 24.89
N GLY A 158 17.35 -0.01 25.80
CA GLY A 158 18.81 -0.06 25.57
C GLY A 158 19.44 1.30 25.26
N GLY A 159 18.64 2.36 25.13
CA GLY A 159 19.09 3.70 24.78
C GLY A 159 19.63 3.80 23.34
N GLY A 160 20.43 4.83 23.10
CA GLY A 160 21.06 5.07 21.80
C GLY A 160 20.23 5.98 20.90
N MET A 161 20.75 6.20 19.69
CA MET A 161 20.17 7.11 18.70
C MET A 161 20.24 6.46 17.32
N LYS A 162 19.22 6.68 16.48
CA LYS A 162 19.24 6.30 15.07
C LYS A 162 19.27 7.56 14.20
N GLU A 163 20.30 7.66 13.37
CA GLU A 163 20.45 8.71 12.38
C GLU A 163 19.83 8.24 11.06
N LEU A 164 18.86 8.99 10.56
CA LEU A 164 18.33 8.87 9.21
C LEU A 164 19.13 9.81 8.31
N PHE A 165 19.40 9.37 7.08
CA PHE A 165 20.13 10.16 6.10
C PHE A 165 19.65 9.87 4.68
N ARG A 166 19.97 10.78 3.76
CA ARG A 166 19.70 10.58 2.33
C ARG A 166 20.41 9.30 1.86
N LYS A 167 19.64 8.42 1.22
CA LYS A 167 20.08 7.06 0.88
C LYS A 167 21.46 7.00 0.23
N VAL A 168 22.34 6.20 0.83
CA VAL A 168 23.66 5.86 0.28
C VAL A 168 23.70 4.35 0.04
N GLY A 169 23.72 3.94 -1.23
CA GLY A 169 23.64 2.52 -1.60
C GLY A 169 22.35 1.83 -1.12
N ASN A 170 22.48 0.87 -0.20
CA ASN A 170 21.37 0.11 0.39
C ASN A 170 20.99 0.59 1.80
N ARG A 171 21.54 1.71 2.26
CA ARG A 171 21.34 2.24 3.61
C ARG A 171 20.55 3.55 3.57
N SER A 172 19.72 3.72 4.58
CA SER A 172 18.85 4.90 4.80
C SER A 172 18.83 5.37 6.25
N SER A 173 19.42 4.60 7.16
CA SER A 173 19.69 4.99 8.54
C SER A 173 20.80 4.14 9.14
N GLU A 174 21.31 4.57 10.30
CA GLU A 174 22.30 3.89 11.11
C GLU A 174 21.98 4.04 12.59
N PHE A 175 22.27 3.02 13.39
CA PHE A 175 22.03 3.03 14.84
C PHE A 175 23.36 3.19 15.60
N HIS A 176 23.37 4.12 16.54
CA HIS A 176 24.50 4.55 17.35
C HIS A 176 24.17 4.30 18.84
N PRO A 177 24.56 3.15 19.42
CA PRO A 177 24.20 2.79 20.80
C PRO A 177 24.80 3.71 21.86
N GLU A 178 25.94 4.34 21.56
CA GLU A 178 26.68 5.24 22.45
C GLU A 178 26.10 6.67 22.51
N VAL A 179 25.34 7.09 21.50
CA VAL A 179 24.82 8.45 21.40
C VAL A 179 23.46 8.54 22.08
N ARG A 180 23.37 9.31 23.17
CA ARG A 180 22.13 9.44 23.97
C ARG A 180 21.65 10.87 24.18
N ARG A 181 22.51 11.84 23.86
CA ARG A 181 22.25 13.28 24.05
C ARG A 181 21.88 13.93 22.71
N VAL A 182 21.01 14.93 22.79
CA VAL A 182 20.52 15.67 21.63
C VAL A 182 21.56 16.63 21.07
N ARG A 183 21.42 17.01 19.80
CA ARG A 183 22.34 17.96 19.16
C ARG A 183 22.15 19.37 19.71
N ARG A 184 23.24 20.14 19.76
CA ARG A 184 23.29 21.49 20.36
C ARG A 184 23.85 22.55 19.42
N GLU A 185 24.34 22.14 18.26
CA GLU A 185 25.07 22.97 17.29
C GLU A 185 24.13 23.86 16.49
N GLY A 186 22.87 23.46 16.33
CA GLY A 186 21.89 24.17 15.52
C GLY A 186 20.51 24.30 16.17
N SER A 187 19.56 24.67 15.32
CA SER A 187 18.15 24.75 15.64
C SER A 187 17.43 23.50 15.15
N TYR A 188 16.52 22.98 15.96
CA TYR A 188 15.85 21.71 15.70
C TYR A 188 14.35 21.76 16.03
N ILE A 189 13.60 20.88 15.39
CA ILE A 189 12.24 20.50 15.75
C ILE A 189 12.32 19.20 16.54
N TYR A 190 11.80 19.19 17.76
CA TYR A 190 11.58 17.96 18.53
C TYR A 190 10.13 17.56 18.36
N GLU A 191 9.88 16.35 17.89
CA GLU A 191 8.52 15.85 17.69
C GLU A 191 8.34 14.45 18.28
N GLU A 192 7.09 14.15 18.62
CA GLU A 192 6.70 12.84 19.13
C GLU A 192 6.91 11.74 18.09
N PHE A 193 7.50 10.62 18.52
CA PHE A 193 7.69 9.47 17.63
C PHE A 193 6.36 8.72 17.45
N LEU A 194 5.87 8.65 16.21
CA LEU A 194 4.63 7.95 15.88
C LEU A 194 4.91 6.53 15.37
N PRO A 195 4.48 5.46 16.06
CA PRO A 195 4.66 4.09 15.58
C PRO A 195 3.74 3.78 14.39
N THR A 196 4.34 3.58 13.21
CA THR A 196 3.62 3.35 11.93
C THR A 196 3.55 1.88 11.49
N GLY A 197 4.03 0.95 12.32
CA GLY A 197 4.14 -0.46 11.92
C GLY A 197 5.23 -0.74 10.87
N GLY A 198 6.18 0.20 10.69
CA GLY A 198 7.39 0.00 9.88
C GLY A 198 7.27 0.42 8.42
N THR A 199 6.23 1.18 8.05
CA THR A 199 6.08 1.73 6.70
C THR A 199 5.74 3.21 6.72
N ASP A 200 6.31 3.96 5.78
CA ASP A 200 5.97 5.37 5.55
C ASP A 200 5.13 5.49 4.29
N VAL A 201 4.02 6.24 4.35
CA VAL A 201 3.17 6.51 3.19
C VAL A 201 3.66 7.77 2.50
N LYS A 202 3.98 7.67 1.21
CA LYS A 202 4.35 8.81 0.37
C LYS A 202 3.19 9.17 -0.54
N VAL A 203 2.78 10.42 -0.50
CA VAL A 203 1.64 10.94 -1.25
C VAL A 203 2.13 11.93 -2.30
N TYR A 204 1.55 11.84 -3.49
CA TYR A 204 1.90 12.63 -4.67
C TYR A 204 0.63 13.22 -5.27
N THR A 205 0.48 14.54 -5.18
CA THR A 205 -0.65 15.29 -5.72
C THR A 205 -0.37 15.76 -7.14
N VAL A 206 -1.44 15.88 -7.93
CA VAL A 206 -1.44 16.59 -9.22
C VAL A 206 -2.74 17.40 -9.26
N GLY A 207 -2.68 18.62 -8.77
CA GLY A 207 -3.85 19.43 -8.44
C GLY A 207 -4.60 18.93 -7.19
N PRO A 208 -5.58 19.71 -6.72
CA PRO A 208 -6.24 19.49 -5.43
C PRO A 208 -7.29 18.37 -5.44
N ALA A 209 -7.48 17.70 -6.57
CA ALA A 209 -8.48 16.64 -6.75
C ALA A 209 -7.88 15.30 -7.13
N TYR A 210 -6.55 15.16 -7.07
CA TYR A 210 -5.85 13.92 -7.38
C TYR A 210 -4.69 13.68 -6.42
N ALA A 211 -4.63 12.49 -5.83
CA ALA A 211 -3.44 12.02 -5.12
C ALA A 211 -3.16 10.53 -5.35
N HIS A 212 -1.91 10.23 -5.69
CA HIS A 212 -1.36 8.87 -5.67
C HIS A 212 -0.65 8.63 -4.34
N ALA A 213 -0.75 7.41 -3.79
CA ALA A 213 -0.03 7.05 -2.59
C ALA A 213 0.64 5.67 -2.72
N GLU A 214 1.87 5.60 -2.21
CA GLU A 214 2.65 4.37 -2.10
C GLU A 214 3.35 4.32 -0.76
N ALA A 215 3.38 3.16 -0.12
CA ALA A 215 4.14 2.93 1.09
C ALA A 215 5.52 2.36 0.77
N ARG A 216 6.50 2.69 1.61
CA ARG A 216 7.84 2.13 1.58
C ARG A 216 8.23 1.66 2.98
N LYS A 217 9.24 0.80 3.07
CA LYS A 217 9.81 0.45 4.37
C LYS A 217 10.33 1.71 5.05
N SER A 218 9.92 1.92 6.29
CA SER A 218 10.38 3.05 7.08
C SER A 218 11.88 2.90 7.35
N PRO A 219 12.69 3.97 7.20
CA PRO A 219 14.11 3.92 7.51
C PRO A 219 14.35 3.68 9.01
N VAL A 220 13.33 3.86 9.86
CA VAL A 220 13.40 3.63 11.30
C VAL A 220 13.62 2.16 11.65
N VAL A 221 13.22 1.20 10.81
CA VAL A 221 13.25 -0.23 11.11
C VAL A 221 14.70 -0.74 11.29
N ASP A 222 15.39 -1.09 10.20
CA ASP A 222 16.78 -1.58 10.23
C ASP A 222 17.73 -0.71 9.37
N GLY A 223 17.20 0.32 8.73
CA GLY A 223 17.94 1.18 7.81
C GLY A 223 18.27 0.55 6.45
N VAL A 224 17.95 -0.72 6.21
CA VAL A 224 18.22 -1.43 4.96
C VAL A 224 17.07 -1.20 3.97
N VAL A 225 17.42 -0.64 2.82
CA VAL A 225 16.49 -0.40 1.72
C VAL A 225 16.09 -1.74 1.09
N MET A 226 14.81 -2.10 1.15
CA MET A 226 14.30 -3.27 0.45
C MET A 226 14.27 -3.04 -1.05
N ARG A 227 14.90 -3.93 -1.81
CA ARG A 227 14.94 -3.89 -3.27
C ARG A 227 14.31 -5.14 -3.86
N ASN A 228 13.66 -4.97 -5.01
CA ASN A 228 13.16 -6.06 -5.84
C ASN A 228 14.32 -6.70 -6.64
N PRO A 229 14.09 -7.81 -7.36
CA PRO A 229 15.11 -8.46 -8.19
C PRO A 229 15.74 -7.54 -9.26
N ASP A 230 15.03 -6.51 -9.70
CA ASP A 230 15.52 -5.51 -10.65
C ASP A 230 16.36 -4.39 -9.98
N GLY A 231 16.65 -4.51 -8.69
CA GLY A 231 17.39 -3.52 -7.90
C GLY A 231 16.60 -2.25 -7.57
N LYS A 232 15.31 -2.18 -7.89
CA LYS A 232 14.43 -1.04 -7.56
C LYS A 232 13.91 -1.16 -6.14
N GLU A 233 13.78 -0.03 -5.45
CA GLU A 233 13.19 -0.01 -4.11
C GLU A 233 11.74 -0.53 -4.14
N VAL A 234 11.42 -1.42 -3.19
CA VAL A 234 10.08 -2.02 -3.05
C VAL A 234 9.10 -0.96 -2.57
N ARG A 235 7.97 -0.88 -3.28
CA ARG A 235 6.84 0.02 -2.98
C ARG A 235 5.57 -0.80 -2.86
N TYR A 236 4.71 -0.41 -1.94
CA TYR A 236 3.42 -1.03 -1.69
C TYR A 236 2.32 -0.05 -2.09
N PRO A 237 1.31 -0.47 -2.87
CA PRO A 237 0.20 0.43 -3.21
C PRO A 237 -0.59 0.80 -1.94
N VAL A 238 -1.01 2.06 -1.85
CA VAL A 238 -1.79 2.57 -0.72
C VAL A 238 -3.07 3.19 -1.23
N LEU A 239 -4.21 2.76 -0.68
CA LEU A 239 -5.46 3.48 -0.82
C LEU A 239 -5.56 4.51 0.30
N LEU A 240 -5.68 5.78 -0.07
CA LEU A 240 -5.95 6.87 0.86
C LEU A 240 -7.41 6.81 1.31
N THR A 241 -7.63 6.94 2.62
CA THR A 241 -8.95 7.13 3.22
C THR A 241 -9.55 8.48 2.81
N PRO A 242 -10.87 8.69 2.95
CA PRO A 242 -11.48 9.99 2.68
C PRO A 242 -10.81 11.15 3.44
N ASN A 243 -10.45 10.92 4.71
CA ASN A 243 -9.75 11.93 5.51
C ASN A 243 -8.35 12.24 4.95
N GLU A 244 -7.58 11.23 4.54
CA GLU A 244 -6.25 11.44 3.95
C GLU A 244 -6.30 12.08 2.56
N LYS A 245 -7.37 11.84 1.82
CA LYS A 245 -7.65 12.56 0.56
C LYS A 245 -7.91 14.04 0.83
N GLN A 246 -8.66 14.36 1.90
CA GLN A 246 -8.83 15.74 2.33
C GLN A 246 -7.49 16.36 2.76
N ILE A 247 -6.68 15.65 3.54
CA ILE A 247 -5.32 16.09 3.89
C ILE A 247 -4.50 16.39 2.63
N ALA A 248 -4.50 15.50 1.64
CA ALA A 248 -3.77 15.71 0.40
C ALA A 248 -4.27 16.94 -0.39
N ARG A 249 -5.58 17.19 -0.40
CA ARG A 249 -6.17 18.40 -0.95
C ARG A 249 -5.69 19.65 -0.22
N GLU A 250 -5.75 19.65 1.11
CA GLU A 250 -5.34 20.81 1.92
C GLU A 250 -3.84 21.09 1.79
N VAL A 251 -2.98 20.06 1.76
CA VAL A 251 -1.53 20.24 1.49
C VAL A 251 -1.31 20.91 0.12
N CYS A 252 -1.99 20.44 -0.93
CA CYS A 252 -1.88 21.02 -2.27
C CYS A 252 -2.25 22.52 -2.27
N ILE A 253 -3.35 22.89 -1.60
CA ILE A 253 -3.84 24.27 -1.51
C ILE A 253 -2.92 25.12 -0.62
N ALA A 254 -2.58 24.62 0.56
CA ALA A 254 -1.81 25.33 1.59
C ALA A 254 -0.47 25.84 1.04
N PHE A 255 0.25 25.01 0.29
CA PHE A 255 1.53 25.37 -0.32
C PHE A 255 1.39 25.90 -1.75
N SER A 256 0.17 25.91 -2.31
CA SER A 256 -0.10 26.27 -3.71
C SER A 256 0.83 25.54 -4.69
N GLN A 257 1.07 24.26 -4.40
CA GLN A 257 1.88 23.36 -5.20
C GLN A 257 0.93 22.31 -5.80
N ALA A 258 0.53 22.46 -7.06
CA ALA A 258 -0.35 21.47 -7.68
C ALA A 258 0.34 20.12 -7.81
N VAL A 259 1.60 20.11 -8.20
CA VAL A 259 2.45 18.91 -8.14
C VAL A 259 3.22 18.95 -6.84
N CYS A 260 2.78 18.18 -5.84
CA CYS A 260 3.38 18.16 -4.51
C CYS A 260 3.55 16.75 -3.98
N GLY A 261 4.74 16.43 -3.46
CA GLY A 261 5.03 15.23 -2.69
C GLY A 261 5.10 15.52 -1.19
N PHE A 262 4.51 14.66 -0.37
CA PHE A 262 4.59 14.74 1.09
C PHE A 262 4.53 13.36 1.75
N ASP A 263 5.00 13.28 2.99
CA ASP A 263 5.04 12.05 3.77
C ASP A 263 3.96 12.04 4.84
N LEU A 264 3.30 10.89 4.97
CA LEU A 264 2.15 10.66 5.84
C LEU A 264 2.43 9.45 6.75
N LEU A 265 2.23 9.64 8.05
CA LEU A 265 2.37 8.63 9.08
C LEU A 265 0.98 8.18 9.55
N ARG A 266 0.66 6.90 9.39
CA ARG A 266 -0.57 6.29 9.91
C ARG A 266 -0.29 5.73 11.29
N CYS A 267 -0.96 6.24 12.31
CA CYS A 267 -0.77 5.83 13.71
C CYS A 267 -2.12 5.85 14.43
N GLU A 268 -2.49 4.74 15.08
CA GLU A 268 -3.71 4.61 15.91
C GLU A 268 -5.00 5.08 15.22
N GLY A 269 -5.16 4.76 13.93
CA GLY A 269 -6.35 5.14 13.15
C GLY A 269 -6.39 6.62 12.71
N ARG A 270 -5.33 7.38 12.98
CA ARG A 270 -5.13 8.77 12.51
C ARG A 270 -3.98 8.84 11.53
N SER A 271 -3.92 9.96 10.79
CA SER A 271 -2.88 10.20 9.80
C SER A 271 -2.29 11.59 9.99
N TYR A 272 -0.97 11.69 10.02
CA TYR A 272 -0.20 12.90 10.30
C TYR A 272 0.78 13.18 9.16
N VAL A 273 0.89 14.43 8.73
CA VAL A 273 1.91 14.86 7.76
C VAL A 273 3.19 15.18 8.53
N CYS A 274 4.31 14.59 8.12
CA CYS A 274 5.60 14.79 8.80
C CYS A 274 6.67 15.45 7.93
N ASP A 275 6.41 15.62 6.63
CA ASP A 275 7.32 16.25 5.67
C ASP A 275 6.57 16.68 4.40
N VAL A 276 6.88 17.85 3.84
CA VAL A 276 6.33 18.36 2.57
C VAL A 276 7.49 18.79 1.67
N ASN A 277 7.62 18.12 0.53
CA ASN A 277 8.80 18.24 -0.34
C ASN A 277 8.60 19.21 -1.52
N GLY A 278 7.37 19.64 -1.80
CA GLY A 278 7.06 20.36 -3.03
C GLY A 278 7.14 19.45 -4.26
N TRP A 279 7.77 19.93 -5.34
CA TRP A 279 7.74 19.25 -6.63
C TRP A 279 8.27 17.80 -6.57
N SER A 280 7.38 16.83 -6.81
CA SER A 280 7.75 15.43 -6.81
C SER A 280 6.84 14.60 -7.69
N PHE A 281 7.44 13.73 -8.52
CA PHE A 281 6.72 12.76 -9.32
C PHE A 281 6.98 11.33 -8.85
N VAL A 282 5.94 10.51 -8.95
CA VAL A 282 6.05 9.05 -8.77
C VAL A 282 7.00 8.50 -9.81
N LYS A 283 7.85 7.55 -9.41
CA LYS A 283 8.82 6.91 -10.30
C LYS A 283 8.37 5.49 -10.63
N ASN A 284 8.57 5.07 -11.87
CA ASN A 284 8.22 3.73 -12.38
C ASN A 284 6.73 3.40 -12.23
N SER A 285 5.85 4.33 -12.61
CA SER A 285 4.41 4.05 -12.71
C SER A 285 3.90 4.67 -13.99
N TYR A 286 3.74 3.85 -15.04
CA TYR A 286 3.23 4.35 -16.32
C TYR A 286 1.82 4.90 -16.20
N LYS A 287 1.01 4.27 -15.35
CA LYS A 287 -0.32 4.76 -15.04
C LYS A 287 -0.30 6.14 -14.40
N TYR A 288 0.65 6.42 -13.50
CA TYR A 288 0.80 7.76 -12.93
C TYR A 288 1.16 8.79 -14.01
N TYR A 289 2.00 8.42 -14.97
CA TYR A 289 2.34 9.33 -16.06
C TYR A 289 1.14 9.65 -16.95
N ASP A 290 0.32 8.64 -17.27
CA ASP A 290 -0.94 8.83 -18.00
C ASP A 290 -1.86 9.82 -17.26
N ASP A 291 -2.06 9.59 -15.97
CA ASP A 291 -2.98 10.39 -15.15
C ASP A 291 -2.49 11.81 -14.91
N ALA A 292 -1.21 11.96 -14.54
CA ALA A 292 -0.61 13.26 -14.31
C ALA A 292 -0.70 14.11 -15.59
N ALA A 293 -0.44 13.53 -16.77
CA ALA A 293 -0.59 14.23 -18.04
C ALA A 293 -2.04 14.65 -18.31
N CYS A 294 -3.03 13.78 -18.03
CA CYS A 294 -4.44 14.12 -18.20
C CYS A 294 -4.90 15.25 -17.26
N VAL A 295 -4.49 15.20 -15.98
CA VAL A 295 -4.86 16.22 -15.01
C VAL A 295 -4.16 17.55 -15.31
N LEU A 296 -2.88 17.53 -15.66
CA LEU A 296 -2.16 18.73 -16.10
C LEU A 296 -2.77 19.33 -17.37
N ARG A 297 -3.12 18.50 -18.38
CA ARG A 297 -3.86 18.95 -19.57
C ARG A 297 -5.13 19.68 -19.18
N LYS A 298 -5.94 19.09 -18.30
CA LYS A 298 -7.17 19.71 -17.82
C LYS A 298 -6.90 21.08 -17.19
N MET A 299 -5.93 21.17 -16.27
CA MET A 299 -5.56 22.43 -15.62
C MET A 299 -5.12 23.50 -16.65
N PHE A 300 -4.29 23.13 -17.63
CA PHE A 300 -3.85 24.06 -18.66
C PHE A 300 -4.99 24.54 -19.56
N LEU A 301 -5.88 23.63 -19.96
CA LEU A 301 -7.05 24.00 -20.76
C LEU A 301 -8.01 24.88 -19.95
N GLU A 302 -8.30 24.57 -18.69
CA GLU A 302 -9.13 25.45 -17.84
C GLU A 302 -8.55 26.86 -17.72
N ALA A 303 -7.22 26.97 -17.58
CA ALA A 303 -6.56 28.25 -17.42
C ALA A 303 -6.43 29.07 -18.71
N LYS A 304 -6.25 28.42 -19.87
CA LYS A 304 -5.88 29.12 -21.14
C LYS A 304 -6.85 28.91 -22.30
N ALA A 305 -7.64 27.85 -22.27
CA ALA A 305 -8.63 27.53 -23.31
C ALA A 305 -9.85 26.80 -22.71
N PRO A 306 -10.62 27.44 -21.82
CA PRO A 306 -11.69 26.77 -21.07
C PRO A 306 -12.77 26.16 -21.98
N HIS A 307 -12.96 26.72 -23.18
CA HIS A 307 -13.83 26.19 -24.22
C HIS A 307 -13.42 24.80 -24.76
N LEU A 308 -12.19 24.34 -24.50
CA LEU A 308 -11.68 23.01 -24.86
C LEU A 308 -11.62 22.04 -23.66
N SER A 309 -11.86 22.53 -22.43
CA SER A 309 -11.63 21.78 -21.18
C SER A 309 -12.57 20.60 -20.97
N SER A 310 -13.79 20.64 -21.54
CA SER A 310 -14.80 19.59 -21.36
C SER A 310 -14.48 18.27 -22.05
N THR A 311 -13.46 18.21 -22.91
CA THR A 311 -13.17 17.03 -23.75
C THR A 311 -11.86 16.36 -23.36
N ILE A 312 -11.94 15.33 -22.50
CA ILE A 312 -10.88 14.30 -22.43
C ILE A 312 -11.13 13.31 -23.56
N PRO A 313 -10.15 13.04 -24.43
CA PRO A 313 -10.33 12.08 -25.51
C PRO A 313 -10.79 10.71 -24.96
N PRO A 314 -11.74 10.02 -25.62
CA PRO A 314 -12.17 8.68 -25.23
C PRO A 314 -11.05 7.65 -25.28
N VAL A 315 -10.02 7.90 -26.09
CA VAL A 315 -8.82 7.07 -26.23
C VAL A 315 -7.58 7.95 -26.05
N LEU A 316 -6.62 7.50 -25.23
CA LEU A 316 -5.35 8.22 -25.06
C LEU A 316 -4.52 8.10 -26.35
N PRO A 317 -3.97 9.21 -26.89
CA PRO A 317 -3.21 9.21 -28.15
C PRO A 317 -2.04 8.24 -28.21
N TRP A 318 -1.47 7.86 -27.06
CA TRP A 318 -0.32 6.93 -26.97
C TRP A 318 -0.72 5.48 -26.67
N LYS A 319 -2.02 5.16 -26.59
CA LYS A 319 -2.55 3.81 -26.31
C LYS A 319 -3.15 3.10 -27.55
N VAL A 320 -2.81 3.55 -28.76
CA VAL A 320 -3.40 3.11 -30.05
C VAL A 320 -3.34 1.59 -30.31
N ASN A 321 -2.47 0.85 -29.62
CA ASN A 321 -2.26 -0.59 -29.81
C ASN A 321 -2.87 -1.50 -28.72
N GLU A 322 -3.60 -0.97 -27.72
CA GLU A 322 -4.37 -1.84 -26.82
C GLU A 322 -5.60 -2.36 -27.60
N PRO A 323 -5.84 -3.68 -27.68
CA PRO A 323 -7.01 -4.21 -28.37
C PRO A 323 -8.26 -3.68 -27.66
N VAL A 324 -8.91 -2.71 -28.30
CA VAL A 324 -10.26 -2.29 -27.94
C VAL A 324 -11.12 -3.50 -28.26
N GLN A 325 -11.46 -4.29 -27.24
CA GLN A 325 -12.56 -5.23 -27.43
C GLN A 325 -13.78 -4.38 -27.80
N PRO A 326 -14.51 -4.73 -28.88
CA PRO A 326 -15.74 -4.06 -29.20
C PRO A 326 -16.73 -4.39 -28.09
N SER A 327 -16.80 -3.56 -27.06
CA SER A 327 -17.93 -3.55 -26.16
C SER A 327 -18.98 -2.66 -26.79
N GLU A 328 -20.16 -3.23 -27.03
CA GLU A 328 -21.38 -2.47 -26.81
C GLU A 328 -21.21 -1.90 -25.42
N GLY A 329 -20.89 -0.60 -25.32
CA GLY A 329 -20.93 0.06 -24.03
C GLY A 329 -22.29 -0.27 -23.42
N LEU A 330 -22.37 -0.38 -22.10
CA LEU A 330 -23.63 -0.06 -21.45
C LEU A 330 -23.94 1.39 -21.83
N THR A 331 -24.52 1.57 -23.01
CA THR A 331 -25.30 2.72 -23.36
C THR A 331 -26.31 2.85 -22.23
N ARG A 332 -26.74 4.08 -21.97
CA ARG A 332 -27.93 4.37 -21.16
C ARG A 332 -29.23 3.70 -21.69
N GLN A 333 -29.14 2.60 -22.44
CA GLN A 333 -30.22 1.81 -23.01
C GLN A 333 -30.31 0.41 -22.38
N GLY A 334 -29.90 0.27 -21.12
CA GLY A 334 -30.11 -0.92 -20.30
C GLY A 334 -31.40 -0.89 -19.49
N SER A 335 -32.51 -0.46 -20.09
CA SER A 335 -33.87 -0.62 -19.54
C SER A 335 -34.84 -0.34 -20.68
N GLY A 336 -35.37 -1.40 -21.28
CA GLY A 336 -36.51 -1.33 -22.20
C GLY A 336 -37.83 -0.99 -21.49
N ILE A 337 -37.80 -0.12 -20.48
CA ILE A 337 -38.99 0.43 -19.87
C ILE A 337 -39.02 1.90 -20.27
N ILE A 338 -39.97 2.23 -21.15
CA ILE A 338 -40.33 3.61 -21.50
C ILE A 338 -40.89 4.26 -20.23
N GLY A 339 -39.99 4.77 -19.39
CA GLY A 339 -40.27 5.54 -18.20
C GLY A 339 -39.89 6.98 -18.47
N THR A 340 -40.89 7.84 -18.59
CA THR A 340 -40.75 9.30 -18.70
C THR A 340 -40.13 9.88 -17.43
N PHE A 341 -38.80 9.96 -17.32
CA PHE A 341 -38.15 10.74 -16.27
C PHE A 341 -36.89 11.47 -16.79
N GLY A 342 -37.03 12.79 -16.92
CA GLY A 342 -35.94 13.73 -17.24
C GLY A 342 -35.04 14.04 -16.04
N GLN A 343 -34.55 13.02 -15.33
CA GLN A 343 -33.54 13.18 -14.28
C GLN A 343 -32.32 12.33 -14.62
N SER A 344 -31.13 12.92 -14.59
CA SER A 344 -29.88 12.21 -14.84
C SER A 344 -29.68 11.12 -13.78
N GLU A 345 -29.73 9.85 -14.17
CA GLU A 345 -29.32 8.75 -13.30
C GLU A 345 -27.84 8.93 -12.92
N GLU A 346 -27.55 8.88 -11.62
CA GLU A 346 -26.20 9.04 -11.04
C GLU A 346 -25.79 7.70 -10.43
N LEU A 347 -24.64 7.14 -10.86
CA LEU A 347 -24.08 5.92 -10.27
C LEU A 347 -23.69 6.19 -8.81
N ARG A 348 -24.41 5.57 -7.87
CA ARG A 348 -24.12 5.70 -6.42
C ARG A 348 -23.05 4.73 -5.93
N CYS A 349 -23.12 3.46 -6.34
CA CYS A 349 -22.15 2.44 -5.94
C CYS A 349 -22.08 1.30 -6.95
N VAL A 350 -20.94 0.62 -7.02
CA VAL A 350 -20.76 -0.65 -7.72
C VAL A 350 -20.44 -1.71 -6.68
N ILE A 351 -21.29 -2.73 -6.58
CA ILE A 351 -21.06 -3.90 -5.74
C ILE A 351 -20.79 -5.09 -6.66
N ALA A 352 -19.66 -5.76 -6.45
CA ALA A 352 -19.24 -6.89 -7.27
C ALA A 352 -18.95 -8.10 -6.38
N VAL A 353 -19.62 -9.21 -6.65
CA VAL A 353 -19.36 -10.50 -6.00
C VAL A 353 -18.64 -11.38 -6.99
N ILE A 354 -17.39 -11.74 -6.67
CA ILE A 354 -16.49 -12.42 -7.61
C ILE A 354 -16.07 -13.75 -7.01
N ARG A 355 -16.29 -14.83 -7.77
CA ARG A 355 -15.75 -16.15 -7.44
C ARG A 355 -14.26 -16.21 -7.77
N HIS A 356 -13.51 -17.04 -7.03
CA HIS A 356 -12.10 -17.29 -7.33
C HIS A 356 -11.88 -17.72 -8.79
N GLY A 357 -10.70 -17.38 -9.35
CA GLY A 357 -10.30 -17.84 -10.68
C GLY A 357 -9.96 -19.33 -10.75
N ASP A 358 -9.52 -19.79 -11.91
CA ASP A 358 -9.09 -21.17 -12.13
C ASP A 358 -8.08 -21.67 -11.09
N ARG A 359 -8.25 -22.92 -10.66
CA ARG A 359 -7.48 -23.51 -9.56
C ARG A 359 -7.15 -24.96 -9.82
N THR A 360 -6.06 -25.43 -9.23
CA THR A 360 -5.72 -26.85 -9.26
C THR A 360 -6.84 -27.68 -8.60
N PRO A 361 -7.03 -28.94 -9.01
CA PRO A 361 -7.96 -29.84 -8.35
C PRO A 361 -7.68 -29.90 -6.84
N LYS A 362 -8.74 -29.86 -6.05
CA LYS A 362 -8.62 -30.02 -4.60
C LYS A 362 -8.66 -31.51 -4.31
N GLN A 363 -7.59 -32.03 -3.74
CA GLN A 363 -7.48 -33.43 -3.37
C GLN A 363 -7.72 -33.59 -1.87
N LYS A 364 -8.22 -34.76 -1.48
CA LYS A 364 -8.47 -35.12 -0.08
C LYS A 364 -7.96 -36.54 0.16
N VAL A 365 -7.15 -36.71 1.20
CA VAL A 365 -6.75 -38.01 1.73
C VAL A 365 -7.44 -38.19 3.07
N LYS A 366 -8.06 -39.36 3.25
CA LYS A 366 -8.70 -39.76 4.50
C LYS A 366 -8.00 -40.99 5.02
N LEU A 367 -7.56 -40.93 6.26
CA LEU A 367 -6.85 -41.99 6.95
C LEU A 367 -7.41 -42.13 8.37
N LYS A 368 -7.72 -43.35 8.80
CA LYS A 368 -7.97 -43.61 10.22
C LYS A 368 -6.64 -43.70 10.93
N VAL A 369 -6.48 -43.00 12.04
CA VAL A 369 -5.25 -42.96 12.83
C VAL A 369 -5.54 -43.48 14.24
N THR A 370 -4.70 -44.38 14.71
CA THR A 370 -4.74 -44.98 16.05
C THR A 370 -3.45 -44.72 16.83
N GLU A 371 -2.45 -44.11 16.17
CA GLU A 371 -1.13 -43.88 16.70
C GLU A 371 -1.13 -42.73 17.71
N GLU A 372 -0.63 -43.01 18.91
CA GLU A 372 -0.65 -42.08 20.04
C GLU A 372 -0.01 -40.72 19.69
N LYS A 373 1.06 -40.70 18.87
CA LYS A 373 1.71 -39.47 18.42
C LYS A 373 0.77 -38.55 17.63
N LEU A 374 -0.08 -39.11 16.78
CA LEU A 374 -1.04 -38.33 15.98
C LEU A 374 -2.27 -37.94 16.82
N LEU A 375 -2.72 -38.83 17.72
CA LEU A 375 -3.82 -38.57 18.65
C LEU A 375 -3.46 -37.48 19.68
N ASN A 376 -2.20 -37.40 20.10
CA ASN A 376 -1.71 -36.35 21.00
C ASN A 376 -1.75 -34.95 20.33
N LEU A 377 -1.61 -34.86 19.00
CA LEU A 377 -1.76 -33.59 18.28
C LEU A 377 -3.20 -33.08 18.29
N LEU A 378 -4.18 -33.98 18.31
CA LEU A 378 -5.59 -33.60 18.47
C LEU A 378 -5.77 -32.84 19.79
N LEU A 379 -5.30 -33.43 20.91
CA LEU A 379 -5.40 -32.85 22.25
C LEU A 379 -4.56 -31.58 22.42
N LYS A 380 -3.34 -31.56 21.88
CA LYS A 380 -2.41 -30.40 21.95
C LYS A 380 -3.05 -29.13 21.39
N TYR A 381 -3.76 -29.24 20.27
CA TYR A 381 -4.26 -28.08 19.53
C TYR A 381 -5.75 -27.77 19.70
N ASN A 382 -6.50 -28.57 20.48
CA ASN A 382 -7.89 -28.27 20.85
C ASN A 382 -8.10 -27.99 22.34
N GLY A 383 -7.02 -27.81 23.11
CA GLY A 383 -7.08 -27.52 24.54
C GLY A 383 -7.47 -28.73 25.38
N GLY A 384 -7.03 -29.93 24.99
CA GLY A 384 -7.25 -31.17 25.75
C GLY A 384 -8.68 -31.71 25.69
N ARG A 385 -9.45 -31.37 24.64
CA ARG A 385 -10.85 -31.79 24.49
C ARG A 385 -10.93 -33.05 23.63
N PRO A 386 -11.10 -34.26 24.20
CA PRO A 386 -10.96 -35.52 23.45
C PRO A 386 -12.03 -35.75 22.38
N ARG A 387 -13.20 -35.10 22.51
CA ARG A 387 -14.33 -35.25 21.59
C ARG A 387 -14.44 -34.14 20.53
N SER A 388 -13.58 -33.12 20.58
CA SER A 388 -13.62 -31.98 19.66
C SER A 388 -12.70 -32.18 18.47
N GLU A 389 -13.15 -31.80 17.27
CA GLU A 389 -12.27 -31.82 16.09
C GLU A 389 -11.14 -30.77 16.19
N THR A 390 -9.99 -31.11 15.64
CA THR A 390 -8.82 -30.23 15.58
C THR A 390 -8.51 -29.89 14.12
N LYS A 391 -8.37 -28.59 13.81
CA LYS A 391 -8.00 -28.10 12.47
C LYS A 391 -6.59 -27.55 12.52
N LEU A 392 -5.66 -28.22 11.84
CA LEU A 392 -4.28 -27.78 11.69
C LEU A 392 -4.15 -26.95 10.40
N LYS A 393 -3.78 -25.68 10.54
CA LYS A 393 -3.64 -24.70 9.45
C LYS A 393 -2.32 -23.92 9.49
N SER A 394 -1.67 -23.76 10.65
CA SER A 394 -0.43 -22.97 10.75
C SER A 394 0.81 -23.78 10.36
N ALA A 395 1.90 -23.10 10.00
CA ALA A 395 3.16 -23.76 9.66
C ALA A 395 3.67 -24.64 10.81
N VAL A 396 3.62 -24.14 12.05
CA VAL A 396 4.04 -24.89 13.25
C VAL A 396 3.17 -26.14 13.45
N GLN A 397 1.85 -26.00 13.32
CA GLN A 397 0.91 -27.12 13.45
C GLN A 397 1.14 -28.21 12.40
N LEU A 398 1.38 -27.81 11.15
CA LEU A 398 1.63 -28.75 10.06
C LEU A 398 3.03 -29.37 10.16
N GLN A 399 4.01 -28.65 10.72
CA GLN A 399 5.35 -29.18 10.98
C GLN A 399 5.31 -30.26 12.06
N ASP A 400 4.61 -30.02 13.18
CA ASP A 400 4.42 -31.04 14.21
C ASP A 400 3.77 -32.31 13.67
N LEU A 401 2.76 -32.16 12.80
CA LEU A 401 2.12 -33.30 12.13
C LEU A 401 3.08 -34.03 11.20
N LEU A 402 3.88 -33.30 10.44
CA LEU A 402 4.89 -33.88 9.55
C LEU A 402 5.93 -34.68 10.35
N ASP A 403 6.41 -34.14 11.47
CA ASP A 403 7.41 -34.82 12.30
C ASP A 403 6.83 -36.06 13.00
N ALA A 404 5.58 -35.99 13.46
CA ALA A 404 4.85 -37.16 13.94
C ALA A 404 4.69 -38.22 12.84
N THR A 405 4.32 -37.81 11.63
CA THR A 405 4.16 -38.72 10.47
C THR A 405 5.49 -39.35 10.07
N ARG A 406 6.59 -38.59 10.05
CA ARG A 406 7.94 -39.10 9.73
C ARG A 406 8.39 -40.21 10.68
N ALA A 407 8.03 -40.10 11.96
CA ALA A 407 8.35 -41.10 12.97
C ALA A 407 7.51 -42.38 12.86
N LEU A 408 6.42 -42.37 12.09
CA LEU A 408 5.48 -43.47 11.92
C LEU A 408 5.59 -44.18 10.57
N VAL A 409 6.19 -43.54 9.55
CA VAL A 409 6.41 -44.18 8.23
C VAL A 409 7.45 -45.31 8.38
N PRO A 410 7.09 -46.58 8.11
CA PRO A 410 8.01 -47.71 8.26
C PRO A 410 9.21 -47.62 7.30
N ARG A 411 10.41 -48.01 7.79
CA ARG A 411 11.56 -48.32 6.92
C ARG A 411 11.28 -49.68 6.29
N ALA A 412 11.35 -49.76 4.97
CA ALA A 412 10.83 -50.89 4.19
C ALA A 412 11.36 -52.27 4.65
N SER A 413 10.47 -53.10 5.22
CA SER A 413 10.38 -54.56 5.02
C SER A 413 9.28 -55.14 5.92
N ASP A 414 8.51 -56.08 5.36
CA ASP A 414 7.57 -57.04 5.97
C ASP A 414 6.35 -56.46 6.72
N SER A 415 5.25 -56.23 5.99
CA SER A 415 3.93 -56.04 6.60
C SER A 415 2.81 -56.55 5.69
N GLU A 416 1.70 -56.98 6.30
CA GLU A 416 0.53 -57.58 5.64
C GLU A 416 -0.19 -56.60 4.68
N ALA A 417 -1.15 -57.08 3.89
CA ALA A 417 -1.79 -56.28 2.84
C ALA A 417 -2.56 -55.04 3.36
N GLU A 418 -3.17 -55.10 4.56
CA GLU A 418 -3.84 -53.96 5.19
C GLU A 418 -2.83 -52.92 5.74
N ASP A 419 -1.71 -53.39 6.28
CA ASP A 419 -0.61 -52.54 6.75
C ASP A 419 0.09 -51.81 5.59
N MET A 420 0.12 -52.43 4.41
CA MET A 420 0.65 -51.84 3.19
C MET A 420 -0.18 -50.63 2.72
N GLU A 421 -1.53 -50.72 2.74
CA GLU A 421 -2.41 -49.60 2.36
C GLU A 421 -2.31 -48.44 3.36
N HIS A 422 -2.29 -48.75 4.66
CA HIS A 422 -2.13 -47.76 5.73
C HIS A 422 -0.78 -47.05 5.64
N ALA A 423 0.30 -47.81 5.43
CA ALA A 423 1.64 -47.27 5.22
C ALA A 423 1.74 -46.41 3.95
N GLU A 424 1.07 -46.78 2.86
CA GLU A 424 1.04 -46.00 1.62
C GLU A 424 0.32 -44.66 1.81
N LYS A 425 -0.82 -44.64 2.53
CA LYS A 425 -1.52 -43.39 2.88
C LYS A 425 -0.67 -42.50 3.79
N LEU A 426 0.06 -43.06 4.75
CA LEU A 426 1.01 -42.29 5.58
C LEU A 426 2.17 -41.73 4.76
N ARG A 427 2.71 -42.49 3.80
CA ARG A 427 3.72 -41.99 2.83
C ARG A 427 3.16 -40.85 1.98
N GLN A 428 1.90 -40.96 1.53
CA GLN A 428 1.23 -39.90 0.78
C GLN A 428 1.06 -38.63 1.64
N VAL A 429 0.62 -38.77 2.88
CA VAL A 429 0.50 -37.63 3.84
C VAL A 429 1.85 -36.96 4.03
N LYS A 430 2.92 -37.75 4.25
CA LYS A 430 4.29 -37.24 4.35
C LYS A 430 4.70 -36.49 3.08
N ALA A 431 4.56 -37.09 1.91
CA ALA A 431 4.94 -36.48 0.63
C ALA A 431 4.22 -35.15 0.39
N VAL A 432 2.91 -35.09 0.65
CA VAL A 432 2.11 -33.86 0.52
C VAL A 432 2.56 -32.79 1.51
N LEU A 433 2.90 -33.15 2.76
CA LEU A 433 3.38 -32.19 3.75
C LEU A 433 4.80 -31.69 3.45
N GLU A 434 5.66 -32.53 2.87
CA GLU A 434 7.05 -32.20 2.47
C GLU A 434 7.15 -31.45 1.15
N GLU A 435 6.16 -31.58 0.26
CA GLU A 435 6.12 -30.90 -1.03
C GLU A 435 6.31 -29.37 -0.84
N GLY A 436 7.24 -28.77 -1.58
CA GLY A 436 7.57 -27.35 -1.44
C GLY A 436 8.54 -26.98 -0.30
N GLY A 437 8.97 -27.95 0.51
CA GLY A 437 10.05 -27.85 1.52
C GLY A 437 9.76 -26.99 2.77
N HIS A 438 8.92 -25.98 2.64
CA HIS A 438 8.56 -25.02 3.67
C HIS A 438 7.05 -24.77 3.60
N PHE A 439 6.36 -24.56 4.72
CA PHE A 439 4.93 -24.24 4.73
C PHE A 439 4.64 -22.77 4.32
N SER A 440 5.25 -22.30 3.23
CA SER A 440 5.01 -20.97 2.67
C SER A 440 3.79 -21.00 1.72
N GLY A 441 2.83 -20.08 1.94
CA GLY A 441 1.59 -20.04 1.15
C GLY A 441 0.65 -21.21 1.44
N ILE A 442 0.25 -21.41 2.70
CA ILE A 442 -0.41 -22.64 3.18
C ILE A 442 -1.78 -22.87 2.52
N TYR A 443 -1.84 -23.82 1.58
CA TYR A 443 -3.08 -24.39 1.02
C TYR A 443 -3.40 -25.79 1.58
N ARG A 444 -2.74 -26.18 2.66
CA ARG A 444 -2.89 -27.49 3.32
C ARG A 444 -3.69 -27.32 4.59
N LYS A 445 -4.72 -28.14 4.74
CA LYS A 445 -5.53 -28.20 5.96
C LYS A 445 -5.69 -29.64 6.37
N VAL A 446 -5.32 -29.94 7.61
CA VAL A 446 -5.56 -31.25 8.21
C VAL A 446 -6.66 -31.10 9.24
N GLN A 447 -7.66 -31.99 9.18
CA GLN A 447 -8.69 -32.09 10.19
C GLN A 447 -8.55 -33.45 10.88
N LEU A 448 -8.35 -33.44 12.19
CA LEU A 448 -8.40 -34.64 13.02
C LEU A 448 -9.78 -34.68 13.69
N LYS A 449 -10.58 -35.69 13.33
CA LYS A 449 -11.91 -35.90 13.90
C LYS A 449 -11.89 -37.13 14.79
N PRO A 450 -12.11 -37.01 16.11
CA PRO A 450 -12.13 -38.17 16.98
C PRO A 450 -13.27 -39.10 16.58
N LEU A 451 -13.00 -40.40 16.53
CA LEU A 451 -13.99 -41.45 16.22
C LEU A 451 -14.35 -42.24 17.47
N ASN A 452 -13.34 -42.64 18.25
CA ASN A 452 -13.50 -43.44 19.47
C ASN A 452 -12.58 -42.93 20.59
N TRP A 453 -13.01 -43.09 21.84
CA TRP A 453 -12.29 -42.65 23.05
C TRP A 453 -12.53 -43.61 24.22
N ILE A 454 -11.58 -43.66 25.14
CA ILE A 454 -11.63 -44.47 26.36
C ILE A 454 -11.41 -43.57 27.59
N LYS A 455 -11.88 -44.03 28.74
CA LYS A 455 -11.56 -43.43 30.03
C LYS A 455 -10.34 -44.10 30.61
N VAL A 456 -9.32 -43.32 30.94
CA VAL A 456 -8.05 -43.79 31.51
C VAL A 456 -7.86 -43.10 32.86
N THR A 457 -7.41 -43.83 33.87
CA THR A 457 -7.05 -43.23 35.16
C THR A 457 -5.87 -42.29 34.97
N LYS A 458 -5.96 -41.04 35.46
CA LYS A 458 -4.87 -40.07 35.35
C LYS A 458 -3.61 -40.56 36.06
N SER A 459 -2.45 -40.24 35.51
CA SER A 459 -1.11 -40.60 36.04
C SER A 459 -0.83 -40.14 37.48
N ASN A 460 -1.60 -39.17 37.95
CA ASN A 460 -1.54 -38.53 39.26
C ASN A 460 -2.62 -39.03 40.24
N GLY A 461 -3.40 -40.06 39.89
CA GLY A 461 -4.40 -40.68 40.76
C GLY A 461 -5.71 -39.90 40.93
N ASP A 462 -5.75 -38.61 40.57
CA ASP A 462 -6.91 -37.72 40.72
C ASP A 462 -7.90 -37.78 39.54
N GLY A 463 -8.56 -38.93 39.42
CA GLY A 463 -9.73 -39.14 38.55
C GLY A 463 -9.45 -39.72 37.17
N GLU A 464 -10.52 -39.85 36.37
CA GLU A 464 -10.48 -40.37 35.00
C GLU A 464 -10.27 -39.24 33.98
N GLU A 465 -9.46 -39.48 32.95
CA GLU A 465 -9.36 -38.64 31.75
C GLU A 465 -9.84 -39.41 30.52
N GLU A 466 -10.59 -38.74 29.65
CA GLU A 466 -10.95 -39.32 28.36
C GLU A 466 -9.81 -39.12 27.36
N ARG A 467 -9.35 -40.20 26.74
CA ARG A 467 -8.36 -40.16 25.66
C ARG A 467 -8.94 -40.71 24.37
N PRO A 468 -8.72 -40.04 23.22
CA PRO A 468 -9.05 -40.61 21.92
C PRO A 468 -8.17 -41.83 21.65
N ILE A 469 -8.75 -42.90 21.12
CA ILE A 469 -8.04 -44.10 20.66
C ILE A 469 -8.08 -44.27 19.14
N GLU A 470 -9.00 -43.57 18.48
CA GLU A 470 -9.13 -43.57 17.02
C GLU A 470 -9.59 -42.17 16.57
N ALA A 471 -8.98 -41.66 15.51
CA ALA A 471 -9.44 -40.45 14.84
C ALA A 471 -9.41 -40.61 13.31
N LEU A 472 -10.28 -39.90 12.61
CA LEU A 472 -10.21 -39.74 11.16
C LEU A 472 -9.36 -38.51 10.85
N MET A 473 -8.18 -38.72 10.28
CA MET A 473 -7.38 -37.68 9.68
C MET A 473 -7.85 -37.40 8.26
N VAL A 474 -8.18 -36.13 7.99
CA VAL A 474 -8.58 -35.63 6.68
C VAL A 474 -7.59 -34.56 6.24
N LEU A 475 -6.64 -34.93 5.39
CA LEU A 475 -5.70 -34.02 4.74
C LEU A 475 -6.31 -33.50 3.45
N LYS A 476 -6.48 -32.17 3.34
CA LYS A 476 -6.93 -31.47 2.13
C LYS A 476 -5.78 -30.63 1.59
N TYR A 477 -5.48 -30.79 0.31
CA TYR A 477 -4.41 -30.08 -0.40
C TYR A 477 -4.81 -29.78 -1.85
N GLY A 478 -3.99 -29.03 -2.58
CA GLY A 478 -4.35 -28.48 -3.87
C GLY A 478 -5.39 -27.36 -3.74
N GLY A 479 -6.17 -27.11 -4.79
CA GLY A 479 -7.06 -25.94 -4.80
C GLY A 479 -6.30 -24.60 -4.83
N VAL A 480 -5.06 -24.63 -5.34
CA VAL A 480 -4.19 -23.46 -5.45
C VAL A 480 -4.59 -22.69 -6.70
N LEU A 481 -4.65 -21.37 -6.61
CA LEU A 481 -4.92 -20.51 -7.76
C LEU A 481 -3.84 -20.71 -8.83
N THR A 482 -4.24 -21.13 -10.03
CA THR A 482 -3.30 -21.39 -11.13
C THR A 482 -2.77 -20.07 -11.71
N HIS A 483 -1.75 -20.15 -12.56
CA HIS A 483 -1.31 -18.99 -13.33
C HIS A 483 -2.44 -18.46 -14.24
N ALA A 484 -3.22 -19.36 -14.84
CA ALA A 484 -4.41 -19.00 -15.61
C ALA A 484 -5.46 -18.29 -14.74
N GLY A 485 -5.74 -18.80 -13.54
CA GLY A 485 -6.68 -18.18 -12.62
C GLY A 485 -6.26 -16.78 -12.16
N ARG A 486 -4.96 -16.54 -11.97
CA ARG A 486 -4.42 -15.19 -11.73
C ARG A 486 -4.68 -14.26 -12.92
N LYS A 487 -4.40 -14.74 -14.14
CA LYS A 487 -4.58 -13.96 -15.37
C LYS A 487 -6.06 -13.63 -15.59
N GLN A 488 -6.96 -14.59 -15.41
CA GLN A 488 -8.41 -14.40 -15.49
C GLN A 488 -8.90 -13.32 -14.53
N ALA A 489 -8.46 -13.38 -13.27
CA ALA A 489 -8.84 -12.38 -12.27
C ALA A 489 -8.33 -10.98 -12.63
N GLU A 490 -7.08 -10.87 -13.10
CA GLU A 490 -6.50 -9.61 -13.56
C GLU A 490 -7.22 -9.04 -14.80
N GLU A 491 -7.52 -9.89 -15.78
CA GLU A 491 -8.29 -9.53 -16.98
C GLU A 491 -9.71 -9.07 -16.62
N LEU A 492 -10.38 -9.75 -15.68
CA LEU A 492 -11.68 -9.33 -15.17
C LEU A 492 -11.60 -7.95 -14.48
N GLY A 493 -10.56 -7.71 -13.68
CA GLY A 493 -10.32 -6.40 -13.07
C GLY A 493 -10.17 -5.30 -14.12
N ARG A 494 -9.37 -5.57 -15.17
CA ARG A 494 -9.20 -4.66 -16.31
C ARG A 494 -10.51 -4.42 -17.07
N TYR A 495 -11.34 -5.44 -17.22
CA TYR A 495 -12.66 -5.31 -17.83
C TYR A 495 -13.57 -4.41 -16.98
N PHE A 496 -13.65 -4.63 -15.67
CA PHE A 496 -14.45 -3.80 -14.75
C PHE A 496 -14.04 -2.34 -14.82
N ARG A 497 -12.73 -2.09 -14.81
CA ARG A 497 -12.12 -0.77 -14.94
C ARG A 497 -12.61 -0.04 -16.19
N ASN A 498 -12.60 -0.71 -17.33
CA ASN A 498 -12.85 -0.09 -18.62
C ASN A 498 -14.34 -0.01 -18.98
N ASN A 499 -15.20 -0.86 -18.40
CA ASN A 499 -16.59 -1.01 -18.85
C ASN A 499 -17.67 -0.75 -17.77
N MET A 500 -17.38 -0.97 -16.48
CA MET A 500 -18.41 -0.90 -15.43
C MET A 500 -18.59 0.49 -14.82
N TYR A 501 -17.65 1.42 -15.05
CA TYR A 501 -17.73 2.78 -14.52
C TYR A 501 -18.06 3.77 -15.66
N PRO A 502 -19.31 4.26 -15.73
CA PRO A 502 -19.74 5.20 -16.77
C PRO A 502 -19.09 6.58 -16.55
N GLY A 503 -18.35 7.07 -17.55
CA GLY A 503 -17.77 8.41 -17.54
C GLY A 503 -17.12 8.77 -18.88
N GLU A 504 -17.20 10.04 -19.27
CA GLU A 504 -16.55 10.60 -20.46
C GLU A 504 -15.02 10.44 -20.40
N GLY A 505 -14.43 9.73 -21.37
CA GLY A 505 -12.97 9.63 -21.51
C GLY A 505 -12.31 8.42 -20.83
N THR A 506 -11.51 7.65 -21.58
CA THR A 506 -10.48 6.62 -21.21
C THR A 506 -10.68 5.73 -19.98
N GLY A 507 -11.89 5.70 -19.43
CA GLY A 507 -12.28 4.88 -18.30
C GLY A 507 -11.40 4.99 -17.06
N LEU A 508 -10.56 6.02 -16.83
CA LEU A 508 -9.71 6.02 -15.63
C LEU A 508 -8.93 7.31 -15.30
N LEU A 509 -9.57 8.43 -14.94
CA LEU A 509 -8.86 9.45 -14.13
C LEU A 509 -8.43 8.92 -12.74
N ARG A 510 -8.78 7.67 -12.41
CA ARG A 510 -8.60 6.86 -11.19
C ARG A 510 -9.77 6.98 -10.23
N LEU A 511 -10.53 5.89 -10.14
CA LEU A 511 -11.69 5.73 -9.26
C LEU A 511 -11.36 6.11 -7.81
N HIS A 512 -10.20 5.70 -7.28
CA HIS A 512 -9.80 6.06 -5.92
C HIS A 512 -8.93 7.33 -5.82
N SER A 513 -7.96 7.56 -6.73
CA SER A 513 -7.06 8.72 -6.59
C SER A 513 -7.72 10.08 -6.84
N THR A 514 -8.88 10.13 -7.52
CA THR A 514 -9.60 11.39 -7.83
C THR A 514 -10.59 11.84 -6.77
N TYR A 515 -10.55 11.22 -5.59
CA TYR A 515 -11.47 11.47 -4.47
C TYR A 515 -12.94 11.18 -4.75
N ARG A 516 -13.28 10.71 -5.95
CA ARG A 516 -14.66 10.42 -6.36
C ARG A 516 -15.22 9.10 -5.82
N HIS A 517 -14.37 8.10 -5.56
CA HIS A 517 -14.84 6.79 -5.09
C HIS A 517 -14.06 6.30 -3.87
N ASP A 518 -14.80 5.72 -2.92
CA ASP A 518 -14.29 4.83 -1.89
C ASP A 518 -14.22 3.40 -2.47
N LEU A 519 -13.09 2.73 -2.31
CA LEU A 519 -12.88 1.37 -2.83
C LEU A 519 -12.47 0.46 -1.68
N LYS A 520 -13.27 -0.58 -1.47
CA LYS A 520 -13.04 -1.60 -0.45
C LYS A 520 -13.05 -2.97 -1.12
N ILE A 521 -12.07 -3.80 -0.77
CA ILE A 521 -11.94 -5.15 -1.30
C ILE A 521 -11.88 -6.11 -0.11
N TYR A 522 -12.87 -7.00 -0.06
CA TYR A 522 -13.00 -8.01 0.99
C TYR A 522 -12.70 -9.39 0.43
N SER A 523 -12.16 -10.27 1.27
CA SER A 523 -11.92 -11.66 0.92
C SER A 523 -12.06 -12.58 2.13
N SER A 524 -12.52 -13.81 1.89
CA SER A 524 -12.53 -14.89 2.89
C SER A 524 -11.13 -15.24 3.38
N ASP A 525 -11.03 -16.05 4.44
CA ASP A 525 -9.76 -16.60 4.95
C ASP A 525 -9.06 -17.57 3.97
N GLU A 526 -9.71 -17.90 2.85
CA GLU A 526 -9.22 -18.87 1.89
C GLU A 526 -8.17 -18.29 0.92
N GLY A 527 -6.96 -18.84 0.95
CA GLY A 527 -5.81 -18.31 0.21
C GLY A 527 -6.02 -18.10 -1.30
N ARG A 528 -6.79 -18.97 -1.99
CA ARG A 528 -7.04 -18.80 -3.43
C ARG A 528 -7.97 -17.62 -3.72
N VAL A 529 -8.90 -17.35 -2.82
CA VAL A 529 -9.86 -16.25 -2.94
C VAL A 529 -9.11 -14.94 -2.68
N GLN A 530 -8.24 -14.94 -1.67
CA GLN A 530 -7.33 -13.83 -1.38
C GLN A 530 -6.45 -13.48 -2.58
N MET A 531 -5.77 -14.47 -3.17
CA MET A 531 -4.92 -14.24 -4.33
C MET A 531 -5.71 -13.82 -5.57
N SER A 532 -6.95 -14.32 -5.73
CA SER A 532 -7.85 -13.87 -6.81
C SER A 532 -8.26 -12.41 -6.61
N ALA A 533 -8.62 -12.02 -5.39
CA ALA A 533 -8.97 -10.65 -5.04
C ALA A 533 -7.79 -9.70 -5.27
N ALA A 534 -6.58 -10.10 -4.90
CA ALA A 534 -5.37 -9.31 -5.17
C ALA A 534 -5.08 -9.19 -6.68
N ALA A 535 -5.27 -10.25 -7.46
CA ALA A 535 -5.10 -10.21 -8.92
C ALA A 535 -6.17 -9.35 -9.61
N PHE A 536 -7.42 -9.45 -9.16
CA PHE A 536 -8.50 -8.57 -9.60
C PHE A 536 -8.20 -7.11 -9.26
N ALA A 537 -7.81 -6.82 -8.02
CA ALA A 537 -7.41 -5.48 -7.59
C ALA A 537 -6.28 -4.91 -8.46
N LYS A 538 -5.29 -5.74 -8.79
CA LYS A 538 -4.19 -5.38 -9.69
C LYS A 538 -4.69 -4.92 -11.05
N GLY A 539 -5.56 -5.70 -11.69
CA GLY A 539 -6.15 -5.34 -12.99
C GLY A 539 -7.06 -4.12 -12.92
N LEU A 540 -7.91 -4.06 -11.89
CA LEU A 540 -8.86 -2.97 -11.65
C LEU A 540 -8.15 -1.63 -11.44
N LEU A 541 -7.02 -1.64 -10.72
CA LEU A 541 -6.28 -0.43 -10.35
C LEU A 541 -5.04 -0.17 -11.21
N ASP A 542 -4.77 -1.03 -12.20
CA ASP A 542 -3.57 -0.96 -13.07
C ASP A 542 -2.25 -0.97 -12.28
N LEU A 543 -2.18 -1.79 -11.24
CA LEU A 543 -1.02 -1.84 -10.35
C LEU A 543 0.11 -2.67 -10.98
N GLU A 544 1.33 -2.16 -10.87
CA GLU A 544 2.54 -2.90 -11.22
C GLU A 544 3.03 -3.75 -10.02
N GLY A 545 3.70 -4.87 -10.30
CA GLY A 545 4.35 -5.69 -9.26
C GLY A 545 3.67 -7.01 -8.90
N GLN A 546 4.14 -7.60 -7.78
CA GLN A 546 3.71 -8.90 -7.26
C GLN A 546 2.37 -8.81 -6.51
N LEU A 547 1.63 -9.93 -6.45
CA LEU A 547 0.31 -9.97 -5.79
C LEU A 547 0.39 -9.89 -4.27
N THR A 548 1.46 -10.36 -3.63
CA THR A 548 1.57 -10.39 -2.16
C THR A 548 1.52 -8.99 -1.53
N PRO A 549 2.30 -7.98 -2.02
CA PRO A 549 2.13 -6.58 -1.62
C PRO A 549 0.70 -6.08 -1.74
N ILE A 550 0.03 -6.37 -2.87
CA ILE A 550 -1.33 -5.91 -3.15
C ILE A 550 -2.32 -6.56 -2.18
N LEU A 551 -2.16 -7.87 -1.93
CA LEU A 551 -2.98 -8.63 -1.00
C LEU A 551 -2.93 -8.04 0.41
N VAL A 552 -1.72 -7.78 0.91
CA VAL A 552 -1.51 -7.26 2.27
C VAL A 552 -2.06 -5.84 2.42
N SER A 553 -1.87 -5.00 1.40
CA SER A 553 -2.24 -3.58 1.51
C SER A 553 -3.70 -3.29 1.18
N LEU A 554 -4.31 -4.03 0.26
CA LEU A 554 -5.61 -3.65 -0.32
C LEU A 554 -6.76 -4.61 -0.03
N VAL A 555 -6.48 -5.83 0.41
CA VAL A 555 -7.52 -6.86 0.61
C VAL A 555 -7.74 -7.08 2.10
N SER A 556 -8.92 -6.69 2.57
CA SER A 556 -9.34 -6.89 3.97
C SER A 556 -9.87 -8.31 4.17
N LYS A 557 -9.38 -8.97 5.22
CA LYS A 557 -9.83 -10.30 5.65
C LYS A 557 -10.89 -10.10 6.72
N ASP A 558 -12.14 -9.99 6.30
CA ASP A 558 -13.26 -9.92 7.22
C ASP A 558 -14.15 -11.14 6.99
N SER A 559 -14.05 -12.12 7.89
CA SER A 559 -14.93 -13.28 7.87
C SER A 559 -16.35 -12.91 8.28
N SER A 560 -16.53 -11.90 9.15
CA SER A 560 -17.85 -11.51 9.65
C SER A 560 -18.73 -10.87 8.57
N MET A 561 -18.13 -10.14 7.63
CA MET A 561 -18.80 -9.61 6.42
C MET A 561 -19.31 -10.72 5.48
N LEU A 562 -18.76 -11.94 5.57
CA LEU A 562 -19.15 -13.09 4.78
C LEU A 562 -20.03 -14.08 5.57
N ASP A 563 -19.93 -14.05 6.90
CA ASP A 563 -20.68 -14.92 7.83
C ASP A 563 -22.04 -14.33 8.23
N GLY A 564 -22.40 -13.11 7.81
CA GLY A 564 -23.74 -12.51 7.97
C GLY A 564 -24.88 -13.23 7.22
N LEU A 565 -24.61 -14.42 6.70
CA LEU A 565 -25.50 -15.27 5.90
C LEU A 565 -25.97 -16.51 6.67
N GLU A 566 -26.07 -16.47 8.02
CA GLU A 566 -26.72 -17.55 8.77
C GLU A 566 -28.19 -17.77 8.31
N ASN A 567 -28.82 -16.75 7.73
CA ASN A 567 -30.17 -16.86 7.13
C ASN A 567 -30.18 -17.27 5.65
N ALA A 568 -29.04 -17.20 4.94
CA ALA A 568 -29.03 -17.51 3.51
C ALA A 568 -28.87 -19.00 3.22
N SER A 569 -28.71 -19.86 4.23
CA SER A 569 -28.76 -21.30 3.99
C SER A 569 -30.10 -21.71 3.38
N ILE A 570 -31.20 -21.10 3.86
CA ILE A 570 -32.56 -21.34 3.36
C ILE A 570 -32.67 -20.87 1.90
N GLU A 571 -32.25 -19.64 1.61
CA GLU A 571 -32.27 -19.05 0.26
C GLU A 571 -31.34 -19.80 -0.72
N MET A 572 -30.20 -20.31 -0.25
CA MET A 572 -29.28 -21.14 -1.02
C MET A 572 -29.76 -22.58 -1.22
N GLU A 573 -30.59 -23.13 -0.33
CA GLU A 573 -31.27 -24.40 -0.51
C GLU A 573 -32.37 -24.25 -1.58
N GLU A 574 -33.17 -23.18 -1.51
CA GLU A 574 -34.23 -22.88 -2.49
C GLU A 574 -33.65 -22.66 -3.90
N ALA A 575 -32.58 -21.88 -4.04
CA ALA A 575 -31.94 -21.62 -5.33
C ALA A 575 -31.19 -22.82 -5.95
N LYS A 576 -31.04 -23.94 -5.23
CA LYS A 576 -30.52 -25.21 -5.78
C LYS A 576 -31.61 -26.15 -6.27
N VAL A 577 -32.86 -25.86 -5.93
CA VAL A 577 -34.03 -26.66 -6.32
C VAL A 577 -34.66 -26.13 -7.63
N GLU A 578 -34.36 -24.88 -8.00
CA GLU A 578 -34.41 -24.38 -9.40
C GLU A 578 -33.18 -24.82 -10.20
#